data_AF-A0AAV4ATA2-F1
#
_entry.id   AF-A0AAV4ATA2-F1
#
_cell.length_a   1.000
_cell.length_b   1.000
_cell.length_c   1.000
_cell.angle_alpha   90.00
_cell.angle_beta   90.00
_cell.angle_gamma   90.00
#
_symmetry.space_group_name_H-M   'P 1'
#
loop_
_entity.id
_entity.type
_entity.pdbx_description
1 polymer ?
#
loop_
_entity_poly.entity_id
_entity_poly.type
_entity_poly.pdbx_seq_one_letter_code
_entity_poly.pdbx_strand_id
1 'polypeptide(L)' 'MWFYRRLLSWKEKRTDEAILAELQVRRHLLESIRKRKLSFFGHICRSKCTLMKDIIQGKLEGKTGRGRPRAAYLDNIKT' A
#
# COMPACT_ATOMS: atom_id res chain seq x y z
N MET A 1 -13.70 -3.61 8.29
CA MET A 1 -14.65 -3.01 9.26
C MET A 1 -16.09 -3.35 8.96
N TRP A 2 -16.55 -3.22 7.71
CA TRP A 2 -17.95 -3.50 7.34
C TRP A 2 -18.48 -4.87 7.84
N PHE A 3 -17.74 -5.95 7.59
CA PHE A 3 -18.10 -7.29 8.07
C PHE A 3 -18.23 -7.35 9.60
N TYR A 4 -17.23 -6.87 10.34
CA TYR A 4 -17.23 -6.86 11.81
C TYR A 4 -18.33 -5.98 12.41
N ARG A 5 -18.62 -4.82 11.80
CA ARG A 5 -19.74 -3.95 12.20
C ARG A 5 -21.10 -4.58 11.97
N ARG A 6 -21.22 -5.45 10.96
CA ARG A 6 -22.45 -6.19 10.70
C ARG A 6 -22.63 -7.35 11.67
N LEU A 7 -21.54 -7.98 12.12
CA LEU A 7 -21.55 -9.04 13.13
C LEU A 7 -21.90 -8.53 14.53
N LEU A 8 -21.34 -7.40 14.96
CA LEU A 8 -21.43 -6.90 16.34
C LEU A 8 -22.55 -5.88 16.60
N SER A 9 -23.59 -5.86 15.75
CA SER A 9 -24.69 -4.89 15.81
C SER A 9 -24.24 -3.44 15.63
N TRP A 10 -24.53 -2.87 14.46
CA TRP A 10 -24.16 -1.50 14.12
C TRP A 10 -24.83 -0.41 14.99
N LYS A 11 -25.88 -0.77 15.76
CA LYS A 11 -26.72 0.17 16.53
C LYS A 11 -25.97 0.85 17.67
N GLU A 12 -24.95 0.22 18.23
CA GLU A 12 -24.27 0.69 19.43
C GLU A 12 -23.24 1.80 19.18
N LYS A 13 -23.12 2.33 17.94
CA LYS A 13 -22.17 3.40 17.57
C LYS A 13 -20.74 3.19 18.11
N ARG A 14 -20.30 1.94 18.25
CA ARG A 14 -18.96 1.61 18.74
C ARG A 14 -17.87 2.13 17.79
N THR A 15 -16.75 2.54 18.37
CA THR A 15 -15.55 2.92 17.60
C THR A 15 -14.96 1.70 16.90
N ASP A 16 -14.31 1.93 15.76
CA ASP A 16 -13.66 0.87 14.99
C ASP A 16 -12.59 0.13 15.81
N GLU A 17 -11.90 0.85 16.69
CA GLU A 17 -10.82 0.34 17.54
C GLU A 17 -11.37 -0.59 18.63
N ALA A 18 -12.48 -0.22 19.27
CA ALA A 18 -13.14 -1.06 20.27
C ALA A 18 -13.60 -2.39 19.68
N ILE A 19 -14.20 -2.34 18.48
CA ILE A 19 -14.64 -3.54 17.73
C ILE A 19 -13.46 -4.49 17.44
N LEU A 20 -12.29 -3.95 17.09
CA LEU A 20 -11.11 -4.76 16.80
C LEU A 20 -10.47 -5.34 18.06
N ALA A 21 -10.45 -4.57 19.15
CA ALA A 21 -9.94 -5.02 20.44
C ALA A 21 -10.80 -6.17 21.00
N GLU A 22 -12.12 -6.05 20.91
CA GLU A 22 -13.06 -7.10 21.34
C GLU A 22 -12.89 -8.39 20.53
N LEU A 23 -12.77 -8.28 19.21
CA LEU A 23 -12.56 -9.43 18.33
C LEU A 23 -11.12 -9.95 18.35
N GLN A 24 -10.18 -9.25 19.02
CA GLN A 24 -8.74 -9.52 18.99
C GLN A 24 -8.17 -9.63 17.56
N VAL A 25 -8.77 -8.89 16.61
CA VAL A 25 -8.36 -8.90 15.20
C VAL A 25 -7.36 -7.77 14.94
N ARG A 26 -6.17 -8.12 14.47
CA ARG A 26 -5.18 -7.16 14.00
C ARG A 26 -5.42 -6.76 12.54
N ARG A 27 -5.29 -5.47 12.24
CA ARG A 27 -5.38 -4.94 10.86
C ARG A 27 -4.09 -5.24 10.08
N HIS A 28 -4.03 -6.39 9.42
CA HIS A 28 -2.89 -6.76 8.56
C HIS A 28 -2.98 -6.23 7.13
N LEU A 29 -4.01 -5.46 6.77
CA LEU A 29 -4.20 -5.03 5.38
C LEU A 29 -3.04 -4.15 4.88
N LEU A 30 -2.66 -3.12 5.64
CA LEU A 30 -1.57 -2.22 5.26
C LEU A 30 -0.22 -2.95 5.23
N GLU A 31 -0.01 -3.86 6.17
CA GLU A 31 1.18 -4.72 6.23
C GLU A 31 1.25 -5.67 5.03
N SER A 32 0.12 -6.28 4.66
CA SER A 32 0.00 -7.15 3.49
C SER A 32 0.24 -6.38 2.19
N ILE A 33 -0.32 -5.17 2.06
CA ILE A 33 -0.09 -4.29 0.91
C ILE A 33 1.40 -3.92 0.84
N ARG A 34 2.02 -3.54 1.96
CA ARG A 34 3.45 -3.22 2.04
C ARG A 34 4.31 -4.42 1.62
N LYS A 35 4.03 -5.61 2.16
CA LYS A 35 4.75 -6.85 1.82
C LYS A 35 4.63 -7.19 0.33
N ARG A 36 3.44 -7.05 -0.26
CA ARG A 36 3.22 -7.27 -1.69
C ARG A 36 3.98 -6.27 -2.56
N LYS A 37 3.95 -4.98 -2.22
CA LYS A 37 4.72 -3.93 -2.91
C LYS A 37 6.23 -4.24 -2.89
N LEU A 38 6.78 -4.60 -1.74
CA LEU A 38 8.19 -4.95 -1.61
C LEU A 38 8.57 -6.23 -2.37
N SER A 39 7.72 -7.25 -2.33
CA SER A 39 7.94 -8.49 -3.09
C SER A 39 8.02 -8.22 -4.60
N PHE A 40 7.08 -7.42 -5.12
CA PHE A 40 7.06 -6.99 -6.51
C PHE A 40 8.30 -6.17 -6.88
N PHE A 41 8.67 -5.20 -6.03
CA PHE A 41 9.90 -4.42 -6.22
C PHE A 41 11.15 -5.31 -6.29
N GLY A 42 11.28 -6.27 -5.36
CA GLY A 42 12.38 -7.23 -5.36
C GLY A 42 12.39 -8.13 -6.60
N HIS A 43 11.22 -8.55 -7.09
CA HIS A 43 11.11 -9.30 -8.34
C HIS A 43 11.65 -8.49 -9.53
N ILE A 44 11.27 -7.22 -9.64
CA ILE A 44 11.75 -6.34 -10.72
C ILE A 44 13.25 -6.10 -10.63
N CYS A 45 13.79 -5.88 -9.43
CA CYS A 45 15.23 -5.69 -9.23
C CYS A 45 16.04 -6.91 -9.71
N ARG A 46 15.53 -8.13 -9.51
CA ARG A 46 16.16 -9.39 -9.96
C ARG A 46 15.91 -9.72 -11.43
N SER A 47 14.85 -9.18 -12.03
CA SER A 47 14.52 -9.42 -13.44
C SER A 47 15.60 -8.84 -14.37
N LYS A 48 15.77 -9.42 -15.56
CA LYS A 48 16.64 -8.89 -16.61
C LYS A 48 15.97 -7.76 -17.42
N CYS A 49 14.67 -7.52 -17.22
CA CYS A 49 13.95 -6.45 -17.91
C CYS A 49 14.39 -5.08 -17.41
N THR A 50 15.10 -4.33 -18.26
CA THR A 50 15.66 -2.99 -17.95
C THR A 50 14.58 -1.92 -17.92
N LEU A 51 13.64 -1.96 -18.87
CA LEU A 51 12.52 -1.00 -18.99
C LEU A 51 11.74 -0.84 -17.68
N MET A 52 11.36 -1.96 -17.05
CA MET A 52 10.58 -1.94 -15.82
C MET A 52 11.37 -1.34 -14.64
N LYS A 53 12.69 -1.54 -14.62
CA LYS A 53 13.58 -0.95 -13.61
C LYS A 53 13.65 0.56 -13.78
N ASP A 54 13.80 1.04 -15.00
CA ASP A 54 13.92 2.48 -15.30
C ASP A 54 12.65 3.23 -14.93
N ILE A 55 11.48 2.67 -15.25
CA ILE A 55 10.17 3.22 -14.89
C ILE A 55 10.00 3.30 -13.37
N ILE A 56 10.32 2.22 -12.65
CA ILE A 56 10.05 2.11 -11.21
C ILE A 56 11.04 2.91 -10.37
N GLN A 57 12.30 3.02 -10.83
CA GLN A 57 13.31 3.88 -10.23
C GLN A 57 13.11 5.36 -10.60
N GLY A 58 12.21 5.67 -11.54
CA GLY A 58 11.92 7.05 -11.94
C GLY A 58 12.99 7.68 -12.84
N LYS A 59 13.89 6.88 -13.42
CA LYS A 59 14.90 7.34 -14.40
C LYS A 59 14.29 7.46 -15.80
N LEU A 60 13.13 8.07 -15.91
CA LEU A 60 12.52 8.37 -17.21
C LEU A 60 13.16 9.65 -17.75
N GLU A 61 13.77 9.55 -18.92
CA GLU A 61 14.33 10.71 -19.61
C GLU A 61 13.22 11.72 -19.98
N GLY A 62 13.49 13.01 -19.77
CA GLY A 62 12.59 14.11 -20.13
C GLY A 62 12.32 15.11 -19.00
N LYS A 63 11.83 16.31 -19.37
CA LYS A 63 11.43 17.34 -18.41
C LYS A 63 10.08 16.99 -17.78
N THR A 64 9.97 17.11 -16.46
CA THR A 64 8.67 17.12 -15.79
C THR A 64 7.89 18.35 -16.25
N GLY A 65 6.63 18.16 -16.64
CA GLY A 65 5.75 19.29 -16.98
C GLY A 65 5.52 20.20 -15.77
N ARG A 66 5.12 21.46 -16.01
CA ARG A 66 4.68 22.36 -14.93
C ARG A 66 3.46 21.75 -14.21
N GLY A 67 3.50 21.67 -12.89
CA GLY A 67 2.43 21.10 -12.06
C GLY A 67 2.92 20.09 -11.02
N ARG A 68 2.09 19.08 -10.71
CA ARG A 68 2.43 18.05 -9.71
C ARG A 68 3.60 17.18 -10.22
N PRO A 69 4.67 16.99 -9.43
CA PRO A 69 5.75 16.09 -9.81
C PRO A 69 5.24 14.65 -9.95
N ARG A 70 5.84 13.90 -10.88
CA ARG A 70 5.55 12.46 -11.04
C ARG A 70 5.96 11.75 -9.75
N ALA A 71 5.06 10.98 -9.16
CA ALA A 71 5.40 10.14 -8.02
C ALA A 71 6.14 8.89 -8.52
N ALA A 72 7.34 8.66 -8.02
CA ALA A 72 8.05 7.42 -8.25
C ALA A 72 7.38 6.27 -7.47
N TYR A 73 7.55 5.05 -7.95
CA TYR A 73 7.15 3.87 -7.19
C TYR A 73 7.90 3.82 -5.84
N LEU A 74 9.17 4.26 -5.84
CA LEU A 74 10.00 4.40 -4.64
C LEU A 74 9.42 5.36 -3.61
N ASP A 75 8.80 6.47 -4.01
CA ASP A 75 8.16 7.43 -3.08
C ASP A 75 7.03 6.78 -2.26
N ASN A 76 6.46 5.69 -2.79
CA ASN A 76 5.38 4.93 -2.19
C ASN A 76 5.86 3.76 -1.31
N ILE A 77 7.17 3.50 -1.27
CA ILE A 77 7.82 2.54 -0.39
C ILE A 77 8.44 3.34 0.76
N LYS A 78 7.62 3.79 1.71
CA LYS A 78 8.13 4.35 2.97
C LYS A 78 8.35 3.22 3.97
N THR A 79 9.59 3.15 4.48
CA THR A 79 10.00 2.29 5.59
C THR A 79 9.37 2.76 6.89
#